data_AF-A0A6I6RV99-F1
#
_entry.id   AF-A0A6I6RV99-F1
#
_cell.length_a   1.000
_cell.length_b   1.000
_cell.length_c   1.000
_cell.angle_alpha   90.00
_cell.angle_beta   90.00
_cell.angle_gamma   90.00
#
_symmetry.space_group_name_H-M   'P 1'
#
loop_
_entity.id
_entity.type
_entity.pdbx_description
1 polymer ?
#
loop_
_entity_poly.entity_id
_entity_poly.type
_entity_poly.pdbx_seq_one_letter_code
_entity_poly.pdbx_strand_id
1 'polypeptide(L)'
;MHDQQHEHTAQRHGEPGGPVRPLDGFTVGVTAARRAEELGALLERRGAQVLHAPALRIVPLPDDAELLAVTRALVGDAPDVVVATTAIGFRGWIEAAEGWGLGEALLDRLAGVELLARGPKVRGAIRAAGLTEKWSPASESMAEVLDRLLSAGVAGRRVAVQLHGEPLPGFVEALRAGGAEVVGVPVYRWMPPEDIGPVDRLLDAVLARGLDAVTFTSAPAASSLLERAAERGIQPELLAALRQDVLPACVGPVTALPLEALDVPTRQPERFRLGPLVQLLCRELPGRARPLPVAGRRLEIRGRAVVVDGELRPVPPAGMALLRTLARRPGWVVARAELLRALPGAGRDEHAVETAMARLRVALGAPKLIQTVVKRGYRLALDPHADTGKYGG
;
A
#
# COMPACT_ATOMS: atom_id res chain seq x y z
N MET A 1 44.93 -20.95 -25.92
CA MET A 1 44.55 -22.33 -25.59
C MET A 1 44.02 -22.32 -24.16
N HIS A 2 42.71 -22.13 -23.99
CA HIS A 2 41.87 -22.80 -22.99
C HIS A 2 40.40 -22.46 -23.29
N ASP A 3 39.60 -23.50 -23.14
CA ASP A 3 38.32 -23.76 -23.79
C ASP A 3 37.16 -22.86 -23.37
N GLN A 4 36.24 -22.72 -24.32
CA GLN A 4 34.88 -22.24 -24.11
C GLN A 4 34.09 -23.24 -23.25
N GLN A 5 33.33 -22.74 -22.27
CA GLN A 5 32.19 -23.48 -21.73
C GLN A 5 30.92 -22.65 -21.89
N HIS A 6 30.15 -23.03 -22.91
CA HIS A 6 28.75 -22.68 -23.07
C HIS A 6 27.92 -23.48 -22.04
N GLU A 7 27.38 -22.82 -21.03
CA GLU A 7 26.34 -23.41 -20.19
C GLU A 7 24.97 -23.28 -20.87
N HIS A 8 24.50 -24.42 -21.37
CA HIS A 8 23.14 -24.65 -21.86
C HIS A 8 22.12 -24.41 -20.74
N THR A 9 21.27 -23.39 -20.89
CA THR A 9 20.09 -23.21 -20.04
C THR A 9 19.02 -24.22 -20.44
N ALA A 10 19.03 -25.40 -19.83
CA ALA A 10 18.01 -26.41 -20.03
C ALA A 10 16.66 -25.93 -19.44
N GLN A 11 15.69 -25.70 -20.32
CA GLN A 11 14.28 -25.51 -19.97
C GLN A 11 13.77 -26.77 -19.25
N ARG A 12 13.51 -26.65 -17.94
CA ARG A 12 12.79 -27.67 -17.17
C ARG A 12 11.32 -27.66 -17.60
N HIS A 13 10.92 -28.64 -18.41
CA HIS A 13 9.52 -29.00 -18.58
C HIS A 13 8.97 -29.47 -17.23
N GLY A 14 7.96 -28.76 -16.71
CA GLY A 14 7.43 -28.93 -15.36
C GLY A 14 6.65 -30.22 -15.17
N GLU A 15 7.02 -30.95 -14.11
CA GLU A 15 6.28 -32.06 -13.49
C GLU A 15 4.89 -31.63 -12.97
N PRO A 16 3.96 -32.57 -12.70
CA PRO A 16 2.62 -32.25 -12.19
C PRO A 16 2.69 -31.47 -10.88
N GLY A 17 2.21 -30.22 -10.90
CA GLY A 17 2.41 -29.23 -9.86
C GLY A 17 1.74 -29.57 -8.52
N GLY A 18 2.41 -29.20 -7.43
CA GLY A 18 1.88 -29.27 -6.07
C GLY A 18 0.58 -28.46 -5.86
N PRO A 19 -0.04 -28.56 -4.67
CA PRO A 19 -1.35 -27.96 -4.40
C PRO A 19 -1.34 -26.44 -4.64
N VAL A 20 -2.39 -25.93 -5.28
CA VAL A 20 -2.57 -24.50 -5.57
C VAL A 20 -2.58 -23.70 -4.28
N ARG A 21 -1.64 -22.76 -4.16
CA ARG A 21 -1.50 -21.90 -2.99
C ARG A 21 -2.59 -20.82 -2.99
N PRO A 22 -2.91 -20.23 -1.82
CA PRO A 22 -4.01 -19.28 -1.70
C PRO A 22 -3.88 -18.07 -2.64
N LEU A 23 -2.67 -17.56 -2.87
CA LEU A 23 -2.45 -16.38 -3.71
C LEU A 23 -1.92 -16.69 -5.11
N ASP A 24 -1.83 -17.98 -5.49
CA ASP A 24 -1.44 -18.35 -6.86
C ASP A 24 -2.38 -17.71 -7.87
N GLY A 25 -1.81 -17.04 -8.86
CA GLY A 25 -2.55 -16.32 -9.90
C GLY A 25 -2.95 -14.88 -9.55
N PHE A 26 -2.66 -14.38 -8.34
CA PHE A 26 -2.98 -13.00 -7.93
C PHE A 26 -1.75 -12.08 -7.94
N THR A 27 -1.96 -10.79 -8.26
CA THR A 27 -0.97 -9.70 -8.20
C THR A 27 -1.27 -8.78 -7.03
N VAL A 28 -0.26 -8.51 -6.20
CA VAL A 28 -0.38 -7.61 -5.05
C VAL A 28 0.63 -6.48 -5.16
N GLY A 29 0.15 -5.24 -5.10
CA GLY A 29 0.96 -4.05 -4.98
C GLY A 29 1.45 -3.82 -3.56
N VAL A 30 2.71 -3.44 -3.38
CA VAL A 30 3.30 -3.14 -2.07
C VAL A 30 3.83 -1.71 -2.06
N THR A 31 3.19 -0.85 -1.27
CA THR A 31 3.56 0.58 -1.14
C THR A 31 4.58 0.86 -0.03
N ALA A 32 4.89 -0.16 0.77
CA ALA A 32 5.78 -0.04 1.92
C ALA A 32 7.21 0.33 1.50
N ALA A 33 7.82 1.26 2.24
CA ALA A 33 9.24 1.57 2.15
C ALA A 33 10.07 0.73 3.13
N ARG A 34 9.60 0.57 4.37
CA ARG A 34 10.24 -0.29 5.39
C ARG A 34 9.65 -1.69 5.38
N ARG A 35 10.50 -2.70 5.60
CA ARG A 35 10.12 -4.12 5.65
C ARG A 35 9.36 -4.58 4.40
N ALA A 36 9.59 -3.91 3.27
CA ALA A 36 8.93 -4.21 2.00
C ALA A 36 9.33 -5.60 1.49
N GLU A 37 10.62 -5.94 1.60
CA GLU A 37 11.14 -7.26 1.27
C GLU A 37 10.50 -8.37 2.11
N GLU A 38 10.31 -8.13 3.41
CA GLU A 38 9.65 -9.10 4.29
C GLU A 38 8.19 -9.32 3.89
N LEU A 39 7.45 -8.23 3.63
CA LEU A 39 6.08 -8.30 3.15
C LEU A 39 5.99 -8.99 1.78
N GLY A 40 6.88 -8.63 0.85
CA GLY A 40 6.98 -9.26 -0.48
C GLY A 40 7.21 -10.75 -0.37
N ALA A 41 8.22 -11.17 0.41
CA ALA A 41 8.53 -12.58 0.62
C ALA A 41 7.38 -13.34 1.30
N LEU A 42 6.65 -12.74 2.25
CA LEU A 42 5.46 -13.36 2.84
C LEU A 42 4.36 -13.61 1.81
N LEU A 43 4.14 -12.65 0.89
CA LEU A 43 3.14 -12.76 -0.18
C LEU A 43 3.54 -13.80 -1.24
N GLU A 44 4.80 -13.78 -1.67
CA GLU A 44 5.36 -14.70 -2.67
C GLU A 44 5.36 -16.15 -2.18
N ARG A 45 5.66 -16.38 -0.89
CA ARG A 45 5.52 -17.72 -0.28
C ARG A 45 4.09 -18.27 -0.38
N ARG A 46 3.09 -17.39 -0.45
CA ARG A 46 1.67 -17.75 -0.63
C ARG A 46 1.22 -17.80 -2.09
N GLY A 47 2.10 -17.49 -3.04
CA GLY A 47 1.87 -17.60 -4.49
C GLY A 47 1.53 -16.31 -5.22
N ALA A 48 1.50 -15.17 -4.52
CA ALA A 48 1.30 -13.89 -5.18
C ALA A 48 2.54 -13.53 -6.02
N GLN A 49 2.34 -12.82 -7.13
CA GLN A 49 3.42 -11.98 -7.67
C GLN A 49 3.25 -10.58 -7.09
N VAL A 50 4.37 -9.98 -6.71
CA VAL A 50 4.44 -8.71 -6.01
C VAL A 50 4.89 -7.62 -6.98
N LEU A 51 4.19 -6.48 -6.97
CA LEU A 51 4.64 -5.25 -7.60
C LEU A 51 5.06 -4.28 -6.49
N HIS A 52 6.37 -4.16 -6.26
CA HIS A 52 6.91 -3.26 -5.26
C HIS A 52 7.00 -1.82 -5.80
N ALA A 53 6.43 -0.88 -5.07
CA ALA A 53 6.34 0.52 -5.44
C ALA A 53 6.33 1.40 -4.17
N PRO A 54 7.50 1.64 -3.55
CA PRO A 54 7.57 2.41 -2.31
C PRO A 54 7.01 3.81 -2.54
N ALA A 55 5.90 4.14 -1.87
CA ALA A 55 5.17 5.39 -2.11
C ALA A 55 5.80 6.60 -1.43
N LEU A 56 6.81 6.38 -0.59
CA LEU A 56 7.55 7.40 0.13
C LEU A 56 8.94 6.87 0.51
N ARG A 57 9.82 7.76 0.94
CA ARG A 57 11.04 7.44 1.67
C ARG A 57 11.04 8.16 3.01
N ILE A 58 11.62 7.53 4.02
CA ILE A 58 11.85 8.17 5.32
C ILE A 58 13.15 8.94 5.21
N VAL A 59 13.16 10.20 5.60
CA VAL A 59 14.37 11.02 5.64
C VAL A 59 15.12 10.68 6.93
N PRO A 60 16.38 10.21 6.85
CA PRO A 60 17.21 10.08 8.04
C PRO A 60 17.42 11.46 8.67
N LEU A 61 17.30 11.56 10.00
CA LEU A 61 17.42 12.85 10.70
C LEU A 61 18.74 13.61 10.41
N PRO A 62 19.92 12.95 10.32
CA PRO A 62 21.16 13.65 9.98
C PRO A 62 21.16 14.30 8.60
N ASP A 63 20.34 13.80 7.67
CA ASP A 63 20.22 14.28 6.29
C ASP A 63 19.03 15.25 6.13
N ASP A 64 18.33 15.57 7.22
CA ASP A 64 17.12 16.39 7.17
C ASP A 64 17.44 17.89 7.23
N ALA A 65 17.52 18.53 6.07
CA ALA A 65 17.77 19.96 5.93
C ALA A 65 16.73 20.84 6.66
N GLU A 66 15.48 20.37 6.81
CA GLU A 66 14.43 21.10 7.51
C GLU A 66 14.67 21.07 9.02
N LEU A 67 15.02 19.90 9.56
CA LEU A 67 15.41 19.77 10.96
C LEU A 67 16.67 20.59 11.27
N LEU A 68 17.66 20.61 10.36
CA LEU A 68 18.84 21.47 10.49
C LEU A 68 18.46 22.95 10.52
N ALA A 69 17.61 23.42 9.60
CA ALA A 69 17.18 24.81 9.55
C ALA A 69 16.44 25.23 10.83
N VAL A 70 15.50 24.40 11.30
CA VAL A 70 14.79 24.63 12.57
C VAL A 70 15.76 24.62 13.75
N THR A 71 16.71 23.69 13.78
CA THR A 71 17.72 23.63 14.85
C THR A 71 18.56 24.91 14.88
N ARG A 72 19.03 25.41 13.73
CA ARG A 72 19.74 26.69 13.65
C ARG A 72 18.88 27.85 14.13
N ALA A 73 17.60 27.87 13.76
CA ALA A 73 16.66 28.90 14.20
C ALA A 73 16.45 28.88 15.72
N LEU A 74 16.34 27.69 16.33
CA LEU A 74 16.22 27.54 17.79
C LEU A 74 17.51 27.88 18.55
N VAL A 75 18.66 27.67 17.92
CA VAL A 75 19.96 28.08 18.49
C VAL A 75 20.15 29.61 18.43
N GLY A 76 19.74 30.23 17.32
CA GLY A 76 19.83 31.67 17.11
C GLY A 76 18.82 32.45 17.94
N ASP A 77 17.61 31.92 18.07
CA ASP A 77 16.52 32.50 18.84
C ASP A 77 15.87 31.40 19.70
N ALA A 78 16.03 31.49 21.02
CA ALA A 78 15.62 30.45 21.95
C ALA A 78 14.08 30.43 22.08
N PRO A 79 13.44 29.26 22.08
CA PRO A 79 12.02 29.19 22.42
C PRO A 79 11.80 29.43 23.91
N ASP A 80 10.60 29.90 24.30
CA ASP A 80 10.19 29.97 25.70
C ASP A 80 9.87 28.59 26.28
N VAL A 81 9.37 27.69 25.42
CA VAL A 81 8.94 26.33 25.78
C VAL A 81 9.39 25.34 24.72
N VAL A 82 9.84 24.16 25.15
CA VAL A 82 10.05 23.01 24.27
C VAL A 82 9.17 21.85 24.73
N VAL A 83 8.38 21.28 23.82
CA VAL A 83 7.56 20.10 24.07
C VAL A 83 8.19 18.89 23.37
N ALA A 84 8.78 17.98 24.15
CA ALA A 84 9.33 16.72 23.65
C ALA A 84 8.27 15.61 23.73
N THR A 85 8.04 14.91 22.63
CA THR A 85 6.91 13.98 22.50
C THR A 85 7.35 12.52 22.52
N THR A 86 8.50 12.19 21.95
CA THR A 86 9.02 10.81 21.91
C THR A 86 10.49 10.76 22.28
N ALA A 87 10.87 9.73 23.03
CA ALA A 87 12.26 9.52 23.46
C ALA A 87 13.21 9.26 22.28
N ILE A 88 12.73 8.59 21.23
CA ILE A 88 13.53 8.29 20.04
C ILE A 88 13.72 9.52 19.17
N GLY A 89 12.66 10.31 18.97
CA GLY A 89 12.73 11.56 18.22
C GLY A 89 13.61 12.60 18.92
N PHE A 90 13.55 12.68 20.26
CA PHE A 90 14.40 13.61 21.02
C PHE A 90 15.87 13.24 20.94
N ARG A 91 16.22 11.97 21.19
CA ARG A 91 17.61 11.51 21.04
C ARG A 91 18.12 11.71 19.62
N GLY A 92 17.34 11.30 18.62
CA GLY A 92 17.71 11.48 17.22
C GLY A 92 17.90 12.95 16.81
N TRP A 93 17.15 13.88 17.41
CA TRP A 93 17.36 15.31 17.19
C TRP A 93 18.69 15.79 17.77
N ILE A 94 18.99 15.43 19.03
CA ILE A 94 20.27 15.80 19.66
C ILE A 94 21.45 15.17 18.90
N GLU A 95 21.37 13.88 18.55
CA GLU A 95 22.40 13.18 17.77
C GLU A 95 22.60 13.82 16.38
N ALA A 96 21.52 14.23 15.70
CA ALA A 96 21.64 14.95 14.43
C ALA A 96 22.30 16.33 14.61
N ALA A 97 21.92 17.07 15.66
CA ALA A 97 22.53 18.36 15.98
C ALA A 97 24.02 18.25 16.29
N GLU A 98 24.43 17.23 17.04
CA GLU A 98 25.84 16.89 17.28
C GLU A 98 26.58 16.62 15.96
N GLY A 99 25.99 15.82 15.06
CA GLY A 99 26.54 15.54 13.73
C GLY A 99 26.74 16.80 12.86
N TRP A 100 25.93 17.83 13.08
CA TRP A 100 26.06 19.13 12.40
C TRP A 100 26.98 20.13 13.11
N GLY A 101 27.58 19.75 14.25
CA GLY A 101 28.37 20.65 15.09
C GLY A 101 27.55 21.70 15.85
N LEU A 102 26.24 21.46 16.00
CA LEU A 102 25.30 22.33 16.72
C LEU A 102 24.88 21.77 18.09
N GLY A 103 25.36 20.58 18.47
CA GLY A 103 24.93 19.85 19.67
C GLY A 103 25.08 20.65 20.96
N GLU A 104 26.30 21.11 21.27
CA GLU A 104 26.57 21.91 22.48
C GLU A 104 25.72 23.19 22.51
N ALA A 105 25.73 23.95 21.42
CA ALA A 105 24.95 25.19 21.32
C ALA A 105 23.44 24.95 21.48
N LEU A 106 22.91 23.84 20.97
CA LEU A 106 21.51 23.46 21.16
C LEU A 106 21.24 23.11 22.62
N LEU A 107 22.06 22.26 23.24
CA LEU A 107 21.87 21.85 24.63
C LEU A 107 21.96 23.04 25.60
N ASP A 108 22.92 23.94 25.40
CA ASP A 108 23.07 25.16 26.20
C ASP A 108 21.83 26.04 26.10
N ARG A 109 21.25 26.18 24.90
CA ARG A 109 20.00 26.90 24.70
C ARG A 109 18.85 26.21 25.42
N LEU A 110 18.68 24.91 25.23
CA LEU A 110 17.59 24.14 25.83
C LEU A 110 17.65 24.07 27.36
N ALA A 111 18.84 24.18 27.96
CA ALA A 111 19.02 24.19 29.42
C ALA A 111 18.32 25.38 30.11
N GLY A 112 18.17 26.50 29.40
CA GLY A 112 17.47 27.69 29.89
C GLY A 112 15.96 27.73 29.61
N VAL A 113 15.42 26.74 28.92
CA VAL A 113 14.03 26.75 28.40
C VAL A 113 13.09 25.94 29.28
N GLU A 114 11.80 26.31 29.33
CA GLU A 114 10.77 25.46 29.92
C GLU A 114 10.56 24.20 29.08
N LEU A 115 11.20 23.11 29.49
CA LEU A 115 11.15 21.87 28.76
C LEU A 115 10.07 20.92 29.33
N LEU A 116 9.12 20.53 28.49
CA LEU A 116 8.00 19.66 28.84
C LEU A 116 8.16 18.30 28.15
N ALA A 117 7.97 17.23 28.91
CA ALA A 117 8.09 15.86 28.41
C ALA A 117 6.72 15.19 28.37
N ARG A 118 6.32 14.58 27.24
CA ARG A 118 5.05 13.84 27.17
C ARG A 118 4.96 12.68 28.16
N GLY A 119 6.07 12.02 28.51
CA GLY A 119 6.01 10.89 29.45
C GLY A 119 7.37 10.39 29.93
N PRO A 120 7.41 9.35 30.79
CA PRO A 120 8.61 8.89 31.49
C PRO A 120 9.78 8.54 30.58
N LYS A 121 9.51 7.92 29.42
CA LYS A 121 10.56 7.59 28.44
C LYS A 121 11.20 8.84 27.87
N VAL A 122 10.41 9.88 27.61
CA VAL A 122 10.90 11.17 27.08
C VAL A 122 11.72 11.88 28.16
N ARG A 123 11.25 11.88 29.42
CA ARG A 123 12.05 12.38 30.56
C ARG A 123 13.41 11.71 30.64
N GLY A 124 13.44 10.38 30.49
CA GLY A 124 14.69 9.63 30.45
C GLY A 124 15.63 10.09 29.34
N ALA A 125 15.11 10.34 28.14
CA ALA A 125 15.90 10.87 27.01
C ALA A 125 16.43 12.29 27.26
N ILE A 126 15.60 13.17 27.84
CA ILE A 126 15.98 14.55 28.19
C ILE A 126 17.13 14.55 29.20
N ARG A 127 16.99 13.76 30.28
CA ARG A 127 18.00 13.64 31.34
C ARG A 127 19.29 13.01 30.86
N ALA A 128 19.20 12.03 29.95
CA ALA A 128 20.38 11.44 29.33
C ALA A 128 21.17 12.45 28.49
N ALA A 129 20.50 13.49 27.95
CA ALA A 129 21.14 14.61 27.26
C ALA A 129 21.63 15.73 28.22
N GLY A 130 21.63 15.49 29.54
CA GLY A 130 22.08 16.47 30.54
C GLY A 130 21.06 17.58 30.86
N LEU A 131 19.85 17.50 30.31
CA LEU A 131 18.79 18.49 30.52
C LEU A 131 17.81 18.04 31.62
N THR A 132 17.03 18.98 32.15
CA THR A 132 15.98 18.68 33.13
C THR A 132 14.63 19.16 32.61
N GLU A 133 13.66 18.25 32.55
CA GLU A 133 12.28 18.65 32.25
C GLU A 133 11.67 19.40 33.45
N LYS A 134 10.87 20.43 33.17
CA LYS A 134 10.13 21.16 34.21
C LYS A 134 8.87 20.42 34.62
N TRP A 135 8.24 19.71 33.69
CA TRP A 135 7.00 18.98 33.94
C TRP A 135 6.73 17.88 32.91
N SER A 136 5.93 16.89 33.32
CA SER A 136 5.44 15.81 32.47
C SER A 136 4.08 15.32 32.99
N PRO A 137 3.10 15.03 32.11
CA PRO A 137 1.78 14.57 32.53
C PRO A 137 1.85 13.17 33.14
N ALA A 138 1.01 12.92 34.15
CA ALA A 138 0.88 11.59 34.74
C ALA A 138 0.20 10.60 33.78
N SER A 139 -0.68 11.10 32.91
CA SER A 139 -1.43 10.30 31.92
C SER A 139 -0.63 9.94 30.67
N GLU A 140 0.55 10.52 30.50
CA GLU A 140 1.33 10.47 29.25
C GLU A 140 0.61 11.06 28.02
N SER A 141 -0.44 11.87 28.23
CA SER A 141 -1.28 12.42 27.18
C SER A 141 -0.79 13.77 26.67
N MET A 142 -0.81 13.96 25.34
CA MET A 142 -0.60 15.28 24.73
C MET A 142 -1.73 16.26 25.01
N ALA A 143 -2.95 15.78 25.27
CA ALA A 143 -4.07 16.66 25.63
C ALA A 143 -3.81 17.38 26.95
N GLU A 144 -3.28 16.67 27.96
CA GLU A 144 -2.93 17.27 29.26
C GLU A 144 -1.78 18.29 29.13
N VAL A 145 -0.84 18.05 28.21
CA VAL A 145 0.22 19.03 27.87
C VAL A 145 -0.40 20.29 27.26
N LEU A 146 -1.35 20.12 26.32
CA LEU A 146 -2.03 21.24 25.67
C LEU A 146 -2.81 22.09 26.68
N ASP A 147 -3.64 21.43 27.49
CA ASP A 147 -4.48 22.09 28.50
C ASP A 147 -3.63 22.89 29.49
N ARG A 148 -2.51 22.32 29.94
CA ARG A 148 -1.56 23.02 30.81
C ARG A 148 -0.99 24.26 30.14
N LEU A 149 -0.54 24.15 28.89
CA LEU A 149 0.05 25.28 28.16
C LEU A 149 -0.97 26.41 27.98
N LEU A 150 -2.17 26.08 27.50
CA LEU A 150 -3.24 27.06 27.30
C LEU A 150 -3.67 27.71 28.62
N SER A 151 -3.79 26.92 29.70
CA SER A 151 -4.14 27.44 31.04
C SER A 151 -3.08 28.36 31.62
N ALA A 152 -1.80 28.12 31.31
CA ALA A 152 -0.69 28.99 31.73
C ALA A 152 -0.57 30.27 30.89
N GLY A 153 -1.25 30.35 29.75
CA GLY A 153 -1.14 31.43 28.78
C GLY A 153 0.02 31.24 27.81
N VAL A 154 -0.28 31.32 26.51
CA VAL A 154 0.70 31.13 25.42
C VAL A 154 0.83 32.33 24.49
N ALA A 155 0.05 33.39 24.69
CA ALA A 155 0.07 34.57 23.84
C ALA A 155 1.47 35.23 23.83
N GLY A 156 2.04 35.40 22.63
CA GLY A 156 3.36 35.96 22.42
C GLY A 156 4.53 35.03 22.79
N ARG A 157 4.25 33.81 23.27
CA ARG A 157 5.29 32.83 23.60
C ARG A 157 5.70 32.04 22.36
N ARG A 158 7.00 31.76 22.27
CA ARG A 158 7.58 30.90 21.24
C ARG A 158 7.70 29.46 21.74
N VAL A 159 6.96 28.55 21.13
CA VAL A 159 6.83 27.15 21.55
C VAL A 159 7.40 26.22 20.49
N ALA A 160 8.50 25.55 20.80
CA ALA A 160 9.06 24.50 19.97
C ALA A 160 8.37 23.16 20.28
N VAL A 161 7.78 22.51 19.28
CA VAL A 161 7.06 21.24 19.45
C VAL A 161 7.75 20.16 18.64
N GLN A 162 8.24 19.12 19.31
CA GLN A 162 8.75 17.93 18.65
C GLN A 162 7.62 17.16 17.97
N LEU A 163 7.60 17.16 16.65
CA LEU A 163 6.61 16.43 15.86
C LEU A 163 7.03 14.97 15.74
N HIS A 164 6.17 14.05 16.16
CA HIS A 164 6.29 12.64 15.77
C HIS A 164 5.36 12.41 14.57
N GLY A 165 5.71 11.49 13.67
CA GLY A 165 5.10 11.34 12.33
C GLY A 165 3.60 11.10 12.18
N GLU A 166 2.82 11.19 13.25
CA GLU A 166 1.37 11.29 13.19
C GLU A 166 0.98 12.75 13.47
N PRO A 167 0.12 13.38 12.66
CA PRO A 167 -0.39 14.70 13.01
C PRO A 167 -0.98 14.64 14.42
N LEU A 168 -0.59 15.56 15.31
CA LEU A 168 -1.30 15.81 16.56
C LEU A 168 -2.46 16.74 16.21
N PRO A 169 -3.64 16.21 15.80
CA PRO A 169 -4.62 17.02 15.11
C PRO A 169 -5.11 18.10 16.08
N GLY A 170 -4.96 19.37 15.70
CA GLY A 170 -5.41 20.49 16.51
C GLY A 170 -4.44 20.94 17.60
N PHE A 171 -3.33 20.24 17.89
CA PHE A 171 -2.41 20.66 18.97
C PHE A 171 -1.66 21.94 18.60
N VAL A 172 -1.06 21.96 17.41
CA VAL A 172 -0.32 23.13 16.91
C VAL A 172 -1.30 24.26 16.61
N GLU A 173 -2.46 23.93 16.04
CA GLU A 173 -3.52 24.89 15.71
C GLU A 173 -4.08 25.56 16.98
N ALA A 174 -4.33 24.80 18.05
CA ALA A 174 -4.83 25.34 19.31
C ALA A 174 -3.80 26.26 19.99
N LEU A 175 -2.52 25.92 19.98
CA LEU A 175 -1.46 26.80 20.50
C LEU A 175 -1.38 28.12 19.71
N ARG A 176 -1.44 28.04 18.37
CA ARG A 176 -1.48 29.23 17.50
C ARG A 176 -2.73 30.07 17.75
N ALA A 177 -3.90 29.44 17.92
CA ALA A 177 -5.15 30.13 18.26
C ALA A 177 -5.07 30.83 19.63
N GLY A 178 -4.29 30.29 20.57
CA GLY A 178 -3.96 30.92 21.84
C GLY A 178 -2.94 32.07 21.74
N GLY A 179 -2.45 32.40 20.54
CA GLY A 179 -1.51 33.48 20.28
C GLY A 179 -0.02 33.10 20.37
N ALA A 180 0.31 31.81 20.40
CA ALA A 180 1.70 31.34 20.41
C ALA A 180 2.34 31.40 19.02
N GLU A 181 3.64 31.72 18.97
CA GLU A 181 4.49 31.36 17.84
C GLU A 181 4.89 29.90 18.00
N VAL A 182 4.45 29.03 17.08
CA VAL A 182 4.75 27.58 17.17
C VAL A 182 5.75 27.16 16.11
N VAL A 183 6.89 26.65 16.59
CA VAL A 183 7.97 26.08 15.77
C VAL A 183 7.88 24.55 15.83
N GLY A 184 7.56 23.92 14.70
CA GLY A 184 7.59 22.45 14.60
C GLY A 184 9.02 21.93 14.45
N VAL A 185 9.41 20.94 15.24
CA VAL A 185 10.70 20.25 15.12
C VAL A 185 10.43 18.87 14.50
N PRO A 186 10.63 18.69 13.18
CA PRO A 186 10.26 17.46 12.48
C PRO A 186 11.30 16.37 12.74
N VAL A 187 11.03 15.50 13.72
CA VAL A 187 11.93 14.37 14.06
C VAL A 187 11.46 13.04 13.46
N TYR A 188 10.55 13.12 12.50
CA TYR A 188 10.11 12.00 11.67
C TYR A 188 9.46 12.55 10.41
N ARG A 189 10.23 12.62 9.32
CA ARG A 189 9.79 13.16 8.04
C ARG A 189 9.83 12.10 6.95
N TRP A 190 8.86 12.17 6.05
CA TRP A 190 8.86 11.41 4.80
C TRP A 190 8.88 12.36 3.62
N MET A 191 9.48 11.90 2.54
CA MET A 191 9.51 12.59 1.25
C MET A 191 9.01 11.64 0.17
N PRO A 192 8.64 12.16 -1.02
CA PRO A 192 8.46 11.32 -2.19
C PRO A 192 9.67 10.40 -2.42
N PRO A 193 9.46 9.21 -3.00
CA PRO A 193 10.56 8.30 -3.34
C PRO A 193 11.51 8.99 -4.32
N GLU A 194 12.80 8.61 -4.29
CA GLU A 194 13.81 9.15 -5.22
C GLU A 194 13.48 8.81 -6.67
N ASP A 195 13.04 7.57 -6.90
CA ASP A 195 12.47 7.12 -8.17
C ASP A 195 10.95 7.00 -8.04
N ILE A 196 10.21 7.87 -8.74
CA ILE A 196 8.75 7.85 -8.77
C ILE A 196 8.20 6.80 -9.76
N GLY A 197 9.03 6.29 -10.67
CA GLY A 197 8.63 5.35 -11.71
C GLY A 197 7.91 4.08 -11.21
N PRO A 198 8.33 3.43 -10.12
CA PRO A 198 7.61 2.31 -9.52
C PRO A 198 6.18 2.65 -9.10
N VAL A 199 5.97 3.85 -8.52
CA VAL A 199 4.63 4.33 -8.12
C VAL A 199 3.77 4.58 -9.35
N ASP A 200 4.32 5.20 -10.39
CA ASP A 200 3.59 5.42 -11.64
C ASP A 200 3.20 4.11 -12.32
N ARG A 201 4.08 3.11 -12.34
CA ARG A 201 3.76 1.76 -12.83
C ARG A 201 2.70 1.05 -11.98
N LEU A 202 2.71 1.25 -10.65
CA LEU A 202 1.67 0.72 -9.77
C LEU A 202 0.31 1.35 -10.12
N LEU A 203 0.25 2.67 -10.28
CA LEU A 203 -0.96 3.39 -10.68
C LEU A 203 -1.47 2.89 -12.04
N ASP A 204 -0.59 2.76 -13.02
CA ASP A 204 -0.95 2.22 -14.34
C ASP A 204 -1.49 0.79 -14.24
N ALA A 205 -0.91 -0.05 -13.37
CA ALA A 205 -1.38 -1.40 -13.12
C ALA A 205 -2.75 -1.45 -12.42
N VAL A 206 -3.04 -0.50 -11.52
CA VAL A 206 -4.38 -0.34 -10.93
C VAL A 206 -5.38 0.06 -12.02
N LEU A 207 -5.06 1.07 -12.83
CA LEU A 207 -5.91 1.54 -13.93
C LEU A 207 -6.12 0.46 -15.00
N ALA A 208 -5.15 -0.41 -15.24
CA ALA A 208 -5.28 -1.53 -16.16
C ALA A 208 -6.03 -2.74 -15.54
N ARG A 209 -6.41 -2.68 -14.25
CA ARG A 209 -7.01 -3.80 -13.48
C ARG A 209 -6.09 -5.04 -13.50
N GLY A 210 -4.78 -4.79 -13.54
CA GLY A 210 -3.71 -5.78 -13.49
C GLY A 210 -3.27 -6.15 -12.07
N LEU A 211 -3.75 -5.41 -11.07
CA LEU A 211 -3.61 -5.72 -9.64
C LEU A 211 -4.90 -6.29 -9.09
N ASP A 212 -4.79 -7.24 -8.16
CA ASP A 212 -5.92 -7.75 -7.39
C ASP A 212 -6.03 -7.08 -6.02
N ALA A 213 -4.89 -6.64 -5.46
CA ALA A 213 -4.83 -5.84 -4.25
C ALA A 213 -3.67 -4.84 -4.26
N VAL A 214 -3.79 -3.80 -3.44
CA VAL A 214 -2.70 -2.90 -3.06
C VAL A 214 -2.63 -2.85 -1.54
N THR A 215 -1.43 -3.03 -0.98
CA THR A 215 -1.19 -3.01 0.46
C THR A 215 -0.64 -1.68 0.93
N PHE A 216 -1.11 -1.24 2.10
CA PHE A 216 -0.66 -0.04 2.78
C PHE A 216 -0.29 -0.36 4.23
N THR A 217 0.91 0.06 4.64
CA THR A 217 1.44 -0.16 5.99
C THR A 217 1.55 1.13 6.81
N SER A 218 1.21 2.27 6.21
CA SER A 218 1.15 3.57 6.88
C SER A 218 0.21 4.52 6.14
N ALA A 219 -0.43 5.43 6.87
CA ALA A 219 -1.29 6.47 6.28
C ALA A 219 -0.54 7.36 5.28
N PRO A 220 0.71 7.80 5.54
CA PRO A 220 1.48 8.57 4.58
C PRO A 220 1.69 7.87 3.23
N ALA A 221 1.85 6.55 3.20
CA ALA A 221 2.00 5.82 1.93
C ALA A 221 0.70 5.82 1.12
N ALA A 222 -0.45 5.75 1.80
CA ALA A 222 -1.76 5.89 1.16
C ALA A 222 -1.96 7.30 0.62
N SER A 223 -1.69 8.33 1.43
CA SER A 223 -1.76 9.73 1.00
C SER A 223 -0.84 10.01 -0.18
N SER A 224 0.42 9.57 -0.13
CA SER A 224 1.40 9.81 -1.22
C SER A 224 0.95 9.19 -2.55
N LEU A 225 0.33 8.00 -2.52
CA LEU A 225 -0.23 7.39 -3.73
C LEU A 225 -1.41 8.18 -4.29
N LEU A 226 -2.31 8.66 -3.41
CA LEU A 226 -3.48 9.46 -3.78
C LEU A 226 -3.09 10.84 -4.32
N GLU A 227 -2.11 11.49 -3.71
CA GLU A 227 -1.51 12.76 -4.14
C GLU A 227 -0.87 12.59 -5.50
N ARG A 228 -0.05 11.55 -5.69
CA ARG A 228 0.56 11.27 -7.00
C ARG A 228 -0.47 11.05 -8.11
N ALA A 229 -1.58 10.38 -7.80
CA ALA A 229 -2.67 10.21 -8.75
C ALA A 229 -3.37 11.54 -9.09
N ALA A 230 -3.49 12.45 -8.13
CA ALA A 230 -4.02 13.80 -8.35
C ALA A 230 -3.08 14.63 -9.24
N GLU A 231 -1.77 14.61 -8.97
CA GLU A 231 -0.75 15.26 -9.80
C GLU A 231 -0.80 14.78 -11.26
N ARG A 232 -1.05 13.49 -11.46
CA ARG A 232 -1.19 12.87 -12.79
C ARG A 232 -2.57 13.10 -13.44
N GLY A 233 -3.53 13.70 -12.72
CA GLY A 233 -4.89 13.92 -13.21
C GLY A 233 -5.71 12.64 -13.40
N ILE A 234 -5.35 11.55 -12.71
CA ILE A 234 -5.99 10.20 -12.83
C ILE A 234 -6.67 9.75 -11.54
N GLN A 235 -6.84 10.66 -10.56
CA GLN A 235 -7.41 10.34 -9.26
C GLN A 235 -8.84 9.78 -9.37
N PRO A 236 -9.76 10.34 -10.17
CA PRO A 236 -11.11 9.77 -10.31
C PRO A 236 -11.11 8.31 -10.78
N GLU A 237 -10.26 7.97 -11.75
CA GLU A 237 -10.13 6.63 -12.32
C GLU A 237 -9.48 5.66 -11.33
N LEU A 238 -8.48 6.14 -10.56
CA LEU A 238 -7.89 5.38 -9.47
C LEU A 238 -8.95 5.03 -8.42
N LEU A 239 -9.71 6.02 -7.94
CA LEU A 239 -10.75 5.82 -6.93
C LEU A 239 -11.81 4.83 -7.42
N ALA A 240 -12.23 4.94 -8.69
CA ALA A 240 -13.16 3.98 -9.29
C ALA A 240 -12.60 2.54 -9.27
N ALA A 241 -11.33 2.36 -9.63
CA ALA A 241 -10.69 1.04 -9.61
C ALA A 241 -10.55 0.47 -8.19
N LEU A 242 -10.15 1.29 -7.21
CA LEU A 242 -9.99 0.86 -5.81
C LEU A 242 -11.32 0.55 -5.12
N ARG A 243 -12.43 1.17 -5.57
CA ARG A 243 -13.77 0.90 -5.02
C ARG A 243 -14.37 -0.41 -5.51
N GLN A 244 -13.96 -0.92 -6.67
CA GLN A 244 -14.63 -2.03 -7.34
C GLN A 244 -13.68 -3.20 -7.64
N ASP A 245 -12.58 -2.91 -8.33
CA ASP A 245 -11.76 -3.93 -8.99
C ASP A 245 -10.60 -4.39 -8.11
N VAL A 246 -9.88 -3.44 -7.50
CA VAL A 246 -8.61 -3.68 -6.80
C VAL A 246 -8.80 -3.49 -5.30
N LEU A 247 -8.44 -4.49 -4.50
CA LEU A 247 -8.63 -4.46 -3.05
C LEU A 247 -7.58 -3.60 -2.33
N PRO A 248 -7.95 -2.51 -1.64
CA PRO A 248 -7.04 -1.80 -0.73
C PRO A 248 -6.97 -2.54 0.61
N ALA A 249 -5.81 -3.07 0.95
CA ALA A 249 -5.56 -3.79 2.19
C ALA A 249 -4.63 -2.98 3.11
N CYS A 250 -5.19 -2.47 4.21
CA CYS A 250 -4.47 -1.63 5.16
C CYS A 250 -4.05 -2.45 6.37
N VAL A 251 -2.86 -2.18 6.92
CA VAL A 251 -2.39 -2.88 8.12
C VAL A 251 -3.25 -2.61 9.35
N GLY A 252 -3.91 -1.44 9.42
CA GLY A 252 -4.81 -1.05 10.52
C GLY A 252 -5.57 0.25 10.23
N PRO A 253 -6.40 0.72 11.19
CA PRO A 253 -7.42 1.74 10.95
C PRO A 253 -6.84 3.12 10.60
N VAL A 254 -5.79 3.55 11.30
CA VAL A 254 -5.11 4.82 11.00
C VAL A 254 -4.58 4.85 9.56
N THR A 255 -4.09 3.72 9.06
CA THR A 255 -3.59 3.60 7.67
C THR A 255 -4.71 3.71 6.64
N ALA A 256 -5.93 3.32 7.01
CA ALA A 256 -7.08 3.34 6.11
C ALA A 256 -7.71 4.74 5.96
N LEU A 257 -7.52 5.63 6.95
CA LEU A 257 -8.17 6.96 6.99
C LEU A 257 -8.04 7.77 5.68
N PRO A 258 -6.87 7.87 5.02
CA PRO A 258 -6.76 8.65 3.77
C PRO A 258 -7.62 8.09 2.62
N LEU A 259 -7.81 6.76 2.58
CA LEU A 259 -8.63 6.08 1.58
C LEU A 259 -10.12 6.21 1.93
N GLU A 260 -10.47 6.01 3.20
CA GLU A 260 -11.85 6.08 3.70
C GLU A 260 -12.42 7.51 3.61
N ALA A 261 -11.59 8.53 3.79
CA ALA A 261 -11.96 9.94 3.56
C ALA A 261 -12.37 10.23 2.11
N LEU A 262 -12.04 9.34 1.17
CA LEU A 262 -12.43 9.41 -0.24
C LEU A 262 -13.40 8.27 -0.61
N ASP A 263 -14.15 7.74 0.35
CA ASP A 263 -15.12 6.65 0.15
C ASP A 263 -14.52 5.40 -0.53
N VAL A 264 -13.24 5.12 -0.29
CA VAL A 264 -12.60 3.89 -0.76
C VAL A 264 -12.72 2.83 0.32
N PRO A 265 -13.46 1.72 0.08
CA PRO A 265 -13.60 0.66 1.06
C PRO A 265 -12.26 -0.06 1.25
N THR A 266 -11.85 -0.25 2.50
CA THR A 266 -10.61 -0.97 2.84
C THR A 266 -10.89 -2.32 3.51
N ARG A 267 -9.86 -3.18 3.55
CA ARG A 267 -9.83 -4.38 4.40
C ARG A 267 -8.64 -4.31 5.34
N GLN A 268 -8.85 -4.74 6.57
CA GLN A 268 -7.86 -4.68 7.64
C GLN A 268 -7.85 -6.00 8.43
N PRO A 269 -6.67 -6.48 8.88
CA PRO A 269 -6.61 -7.62 9.79
C PRO A 269 -6.97 -7.19 11.22
N GLU A 270 -7.45 -8.12 12.05
CA GLU A 270 -7.71 -7.87 13.48
C GLU A 270 -6.45 -7.49 14.26
N ARG A 271 -5.30 -8.04 13.84
CA ARG A 271 -3.98 -7.73 14.42
C ARG A 271 -3.17 -6.93 13.40
N PHE A 272 -2.76 -5.72 13.77
CA PHE A 272 -2.11 -4.77 12.86
C PHE A 272 -0.62 -5.10 12.62
N ARG A 273 -0.35 -6.22 11.94
CA ARG A 273 0.98 -6.75 11.64
C ARG A 273 1.02 -7.33 10.22
N LEU A 274 2.23 -7.48 9.64
CA LEU A 274 2.41 -7.97 8.27
C LEU A 274 1.87 -9.39 8.05
N GLY A 275 2.15 -10.32 8.97
CA GLY A 275 1.66 -11.70 8.88
C GLY A 275 0.12 -11.79 8.79
N PRO A 276 -0.63 -11.22 9.74
CA PRO A 276 -2.08 -11.10 9.67
C PRO A 276 -2.61 -10.40 8.41
N LEU A 277 -1.96 -9.34 7.92
CA LEU A 277 -2.32 -8.69 6.65
C LEU A 277 -2.21 -9.65 5.47
N VAL A 278 -1.17 -10.48 5.43
CA VAL A 278 -1.01 -11.51 4.39
C VAL A 278 -2.07 -12.60 4.53
N GLN A 279 -2.42 -13.00 5.75
CA GLN A 279 -3.50 -13.97 5.99
C GLN A 279 -4.86 -13.44 5.56
N LEU A 280 -5.13 -12.15 5.80
CA LEU A 280 -6.32 -11.47 5.29
C LEU A 280 -6.38 -11.59 3.76
N LEU A 281 -5.30 -11.25 3.05
CA LEU A 281 -5.26 -11.37 1.59
C LEU A 281 -5.47 -12.81 1.10
N CYS A 282 -4.90 -13.81 1.80
CA CYS A 282 -5.13 -15.23 1.49
C CYS A 282 -6.60 -15.65 1.60
N ARG A 283 -7.43 -14.93 2.34
CA ARG A 283 -8.88 -15.17 2.44
C ARG A 283 -9.66 -14.32 1.45
N GLU A 284 -9.40 -13.02 1.40
CA GLU A 284 -10.20 -12.06 0.62
C GLU A 284 -10.04 -12.27 -0.89
N LEU A 285 -8.82 -12.49 -1.39
CA LEU A 285 -8.58 -12.59 -2.83
C LEU A 285 -9.21 -13.85 -3.45
N PRO A 286 -9.02 -15.05 -2.91
CA PRO A 286 -9.77 -16.23 -3.35
C PRO A 286 -11.28 -16.07 -3.21
N GLY A 287 -11.76 -15.45 -2.13
CA GLY A 287 -13.19 -15.19 -1.92
C GLY A 287 -13.84 -14.31 -2.99
N ARG A 288 -13.05 -13.47 -3.67
CA ARG A 288 -13.50 -12.63 -4.80
C ARG A 288 -13.53 -13.40 -6.13
N ALA A 289 -12.74 -14.46 -6.28
CA ALA A 289 -12.70 -15.30 -7.47
C ALA A 289 -13.85 -16.33 -7.43
N ARG A 290 -15.06 -15.89 -7.82
CA ARG A 290 -16.24 -16.76 -7.83
C ARG A 290 -16.04 -17.95 -8.79
N PRO A 291 -16.19 -19.20 -8.32
CA PRO A 291 -16.14 -20.38 -9.18
C PRO A 291 -17.35 -20.41 -10.12
N LEU A 292 -17.10 -20.71 -11.39
CA LEU A 292 -18.13 -20.90 -12.42
C LEU A 292 -18.21 -22.38 -12.80
N PRO A 293 -19.41 -23.00 -12.78
CA PRO A 293 -19.62 -24.33 -13.35
C PRO A 293 -19.68 -24.22 -14.88
N VAL A 294 -18.65 -24.74 -15.56
CA VAL A 294 -18.50 -24.61 -17.01
C VAL A 294 -18.16 -25.97 -17.60
N ALA A 295 -19.03 -26.50 -18.46
CA ALA A 295 -18.89 -27.80 -19.12
C ALA A 295 -18.55 -28.95 -18.16
N GLY A 296 -19.23 -29.01 -17.01
CA GLY A 296 -19.04 -30.02 -15.96
C GLY A 296 -17.77 -29.83 -15.13
N ARG A 297 -17.09 -28.68 -15.24
CA ARG A 297 -15.85 -28.36 -14.52
C ARG A 297 -16.02 -27.11 -13.66
N ARG A 298 -15.18 -26.99 -12.64
CA ARG A 298 -15.13 -25.82 -11.77
C ARG A 298 -14.02 -24.88 -12.23
N LEU A 299 -14.41 -23.69 -12.70
CA LEU A 299 -13.53 -22.67 -13.25
C LEU A 299 -13.43 -21.46 -12.31
N GLU A 300 -12.26 -21.17 -11.76
CA GLU A 300 -12.01 -19.94 -10.99
C GLU A 300 -11.09 -19.01 -11.79
N ILE A 301 -11.60 -17.84 -12.17
CA ILE A 301 -10.82 -16.81 -12.86
C ILE A 301 -10.13 -15.95 -11.81
N ARG A 302 -8.79 -16.01 -11.75
CA ARG A 302 -7.96 -15.19 -10.86
C ARG A 302 -7.35 -14.03 -11.64
N GLY A 303 -6.39 -13.31 -11.02
CA GLY A 303 -5.72 -12.16 -11.62
C GLY A 303 -5.13 -12.47 -13.01
N ARG A 304 -4.11 -13.33 -13.06
CA ARG A 304 -3.35 -13.68 -14.27
C ARG A 304 -3.41 -15.16 -14.66
N ALA A 305 -4.16 -15.95 -13.91
CA ALA A 305 -4.26 -17.38 -14.09
C ALA A 305 -5.68 -17.83 -13.80
N VAL A 306 -5.93 -19.09 -14.13
CA VAL A 306 -7.23 -19.73 -13.94
C VAL A 306 -7.00 -20.99 -13.14
N VAL A 307 -7.91 -21.35 -12.24
CA VAL A 307 -7.90 -22.66 -11.60
C VAL A 307 -9.02 -23.50 -12.22
N VAL A 308 -8.68 -24.65 -12.78
CA VAL A 308 -9.62 -25.61 -13.38
C VAL A 308 -9.58 -26.88 -12.56
N ASP A 309 -10.68 -27.22 -11.90
CA ASP A 309 -10.79 -28.41 -11.04
C ASP A 309 -9.67 -28.53 -9.99
N GLY A 310 -9.23 -27.39 -9.45
CA GLY A 310 -8.17 -27.33 -8.46
C GLY A 310 -6.75 -27.25 -9.03
N GLU A 311 -6.57 -27.26 -10.36
CA GLU A 311 -5.26 -27.11 -11.00
C GLU A 311 -5.03 -25.70 -11.54
N LEU A 312 -3.89 -25.09 -11.22
CA LEU A 312 -3.51 -23.77 -11.74
C LEU A 312 -3.11 -23.87 -13.21
N ARG A 313 -3.75 -23.05 -14.04
CA ARG A 313 -3.50 -22.88 -15.47
C ARG A 313 -3.03 -21.45 -15.74
N PRO A 314 -1.75 -21.24 -16.10
CA PRO A 314 -1.27 -19.93 -16.53
C PRO A 314 -1.95 -19.54 -17.83
N VAL A 315 -2.46 -18.31 -17.93
CA VAL A 315 -3.14 -17.83 -19.14
C VAL A 315 -2.49 -16.51 -19.60
N PRO A 316 -2.11 -16.38 -20.88
CA PRO A 316 -1.53 -15.14 -21.39
C PRO A 316 -2.48 -13.93 -21.25
N PRO A 317 -1.96 -12.69 -21.20
CA PRO A 317 -2.78 -11.48 -20.99
C PRO A 317 -3.97 -11.34 -21.96
N ALA A 318 -3.76 -11.61 -23.26
CA ALA A 318 -4.82 -11.61 -24.25
C ALA A 318 -5.92 -12.65 -23.94
N GLY A 319 -5.52 -13.86 -23.51
CA GLY A 319 -6.47 -14.89 -23.09
C GLY A 319 -7.25 -14.50 -21.84
N MET A 320 -6.60 -13.88 -20.85
CA MET A 320 -7.27 -13.38 -19.65
C MET A 320 -8.28 -12.27 -19.97
N ALA A 321 -7.95 -11.35 -20.88
CA ALA A 321 -8.87 -10.30 -21.32
C ALA A 321 -10.13 -10.85 -21.99
N LEU A 322 -9.96 -11.84 -22.89
CA LEU A 322 -11.08 -12.55 -23.50
C LEU A 322 -11.92 -13.29 -22.46
N LEU A 323 -11.26 -14.02 -21.56
CA LEU A 323 -11.95 -14.80 -20.53
C LEU A 323 -12.76 -13.92 -19.57
N ARG A 324 -12.19 -12.81 -19.11
CA ARG A 324 -12.92 -11.82 -18.28
C ARG A 324 -14.11 -11.24 -19.03
N THR A 325 -13.98 -10.96 -20.33
CA THR A 325 -15.08 -10.46 -21.16
C THR A 325 -16.22 -11.48 -21.25
N LEU A 326 -15.90 -12.76 -21.50
CA LEU A 326 -16.89 -13.84 -21.52
C LEU A 326 -17.54 -14.08 -20.14
N ALA A 327 -16.78 -13.86 -19.06
CA ALA A 327 -17.24 -14.07 -17.69
C ALA A 327 -18.08 -12.93 -17.11
N ARG A 328 -18.15 -11.75 -17.77
CA ARG A 328 -19.06 -10.67 -17.35
C ARG A 328 -20.53 -11.12 -17.36
N ARG A 329 -20.91 -11.92 -18.36
CA ARG A 329 -22.22 -12.56 -18.48
C ARG A 329 -22.03 -14.02 -18.89
N PRO A 330 -21.69 -14.91 -17.96
CA PRO A 330 -21.40 -16.30 -18.27
C PRO A 330 -22.55 -16.97 -19.04
N GLY A 331 -22.23 -17.78 -20.05
CA GLY A 331 -23.23 -18.42 -20.92
C GLY A 331 -23.75 -17.57 -22.08
N TRP A 332 -23.56 -16.24 -22.07
CA TRP A 332 -23.95 -15.36 -23.16
C TRP A 332 -22.94 -15.38 -24.31
N VAL A 333 -23.45 -15.21 -25.53
CA VAL A 333 -22.60 -15.09 -26.73
C VAL A 333 -22.08 -13.68 -26.84
N VAL A 334 -20.76 -13.54 -26.78
CA VAL A 334 -20.03 -12.29 -27.00
C VAL A 334 -19.54 -12.24 -28.44
N ALA A 335 -19.82 -11.13 -29.13
CA ALA A 335 -19.45 -10.95 -30.53
C ALA A 335 -17.94 -10.76 -30.71
N ARG A 336 -17.40 -11.16 -31.87
CA ARG A 336 -15.96 -11.00 -32.20
C ARG A 336 -15.50 -9.55 -32.09
N ALA A 337 -16.30 -8.60 -32.57
CA ALA A 337 -15.99 -7.17 -32.49
C ALA A 337 -15.91 -6.64 -31.04
N GLU A 338 -16.65 -7.22 -30.10
CA GLU A 338 -16.54 -6.87 -28.67
C GLU A 338 -15.28 -7.47 -28.05
N LEU A 339 -14.98 -8.73 -28.37
CA LEU A 339 -13.76 -9.39 -27.92
C LEU A 339 -12.49 -8.72 -28.47
N LEU A 340 -12.53 -8.25 -29.72
CA LEU A 340 -11.44 -7.51 -30.34
C LEU A 340 -11.14 -6.22 -29.59
N ARG A 341 -12.18 -5.47 -29.19
CA ARG A 341 -12.03 -4.25 -28.36
C ARG A 341 -11.45 -4.51 -26.98
N ALA A 342 -11.55 -5.73 -26.47
CA ALA A 342 -11.02 -6.12 -25.17
C ALA A 342 -9.56 -6.61 -25.22
N LEU A 343 -9.02 -6.93 -26.41
CA LEU A 343 -7.65 -7.44 -26.51
C LEU A 343 -6.62 -6.36 -26.19
N PRO A 344 -5.57 -6.69 -25.42
CA PRO A 344 -4.44 -5.78 -25.21
C PRO A 344 -3.61 -5.65 -26.49
N GLY A 345 -3.34 -4.41 -26.93
CA GLY A 345 -2.59 -4.10 -28.15
C GLY A 345 -3.47 -3.86 -29.38
N ALA A 346 -2.90 -3.17 -30.39
CA ALA A 346 -3.62 -2.70 -31.59
C ALA A 346 -3.86 -3.80 -32.65
N GLY A 347 -4.38 -4.98 -32.25
CA GLY A 347 -4.89 -5.95 -33.21
C GLY A 347 -6.05 -5.33 -33.99
N ARG A 348 -5.97 -5.29 -35.32
CA ARG A 348 -6.94 -4.58 -36.17
C ARG A 348 -7.99 -5.47 -36.82
N ASP A 349 -7.90 -6.79 -36.68
CA ASP A 349 -8.79 -7.73 -37.36
C ASP A 349 -9.30 -8.86 -36.46
N GLU A 350 -10.33 -9.56 -36.93
CA GLU A 350 -10.94 -10.67 -36.21
C GLU A 350 -9.99 -11.87 -36.04
N HIS A 351 -8.95 -11.99 -36.87
CA HIS A 351 -7.98 -13.08 -36.80
C HIS A 351 -7.17 -13.04 -35.48
N ALA A 352 -6.94 -11.84 -34.93
CA ALA A 352 -6.35 -11.67 -33.61
C ALA A 352 -7.20 -12.35 -32.51
N VAL A 353 -8.53 -12.24 -32.57
CA VAL A 353 -9.45 -12.88 -31.61
C VAL A 353 -9.38 -14.40 -31.74
N GLU A 354 -9.36 -14.93 -32.96
CA GLU A 354 -9.32 -16.37 -33.20
C GLU A 354 -8.00 -16.99 -32.69
N THR A 355 -6.88 -16.33 -32.95
CA THR A 355 -5.55 -16.74 -32.48
C THR A 355 -5.46 -16.71 -30.95
N ALA A 356 -5.92 -15.63 -30.33
CA ALA A 356 -5.94 -15.50 -28.88
C ALA A 356 -6.88 -16.51 -28.22
N MET A 357 -8.03 -16.80 -28.84
CA MET A 357 -8.98 -17.81 -28.37
C MET A 357 -8.42 -19.23 -28.47
N ALA A 358 -7.70 -19.55 -29.54
CA ALA A 358 -7.03 -20.84 -29.69
C ALA A 358 -5.99 -21.04 -28.57
N ARG A 359 -5.15 -20.03 -28.32
CA ARG A 359 -4.17 -20.04 -27.22
C ARG A 359 -4.83 -20.16 -25.85
N LEU A 360 -5.95 -19.46 -25.63
CA LEU A 360 -6.72 -19.55 -24.39
C LEU A 360 -7.23 -20.98 -24.15
N ARG A 361 -7.83 -21.63 -25.16
CA ARG A 361 -8.32 -23.02 -25.05
C ARG A 361 -7.20 -24.01 -24.71
N VAL A 362 -6.02 -23.83 -25.32
CA VAL A 362 -4.83 -24.64 -25.01
C VAL A 362 -4.39 -24.42 -23.57
N ALA A 363 -4.27 -23.15 -23.14
CA ALA A 363 -3.85 -22.81 -21.78
C ALA A 363 -4.79 -23.36 -20.70
N LEU A 364 -6.10 -23.38 -20.96
CA LEU A 364 -7.10 -23.94 -20.04
C LEU A 364 -7.03 -25.47 -19.92
N GLY A 365 -6.42 -26.19 -20.88
CA GLY A 365 -6.38 -27.65 -20.92
C GLY A 365 -7.73 -28.34 -21.13
N ALA A 366 -8.81 -27.57 -21.31
CA ALA A 366 -10.18 -28.06 -21.49
C ALA A 366 -10.91 -27.19 -22.54
N PRO A 367 -10.76 -27.50 -23.85
CA PRO A 367 -11.26 -26.63 -24.92
C PRO A 367 -12.79 -26.49 -24.94
N LYS A 368 -13.52 -27.47 -24.35
CA LYS A 368 -14.98 -27.45 -24.23
C LYS A 368 -15.51 -26.34 -23.30
N LEU A 369 -14.66 -25.76 -22.45
CA LEU A 369 -15.04 -24.64 -21.57
C LEU A 369 -15.51 -23.41 -22.35
N ILE A 370 -15.03 -23.23 -23.59
CA ILE A 370 -15.40 -22.11 -24.45
C ILE A 370 -16.00 -22.64 -25.74
N GLN A 371 -17.26 -22.31 -25.99
CA GLN A 371 -17.97 -22.68 -27.20
C GLN A 371 -17.87 -21.59 -28.27
N THR A 372 -17.61 -22.01 -29.51
CA THR A 372 -17.78 -21.14 -30.68
C THR A 372 -19.24 -21.21 -31.11
N VAL A 373 -19.90 -20.06 -31.23
CA VAL A 373 -21.23 -19.96 -31.84
C VAL A 373 -21.05 -19.43 -33.26
N VAL A 374 -21.30 -20.31 -34.23
CA VAL A 374 -21.06 -20.07 -35.65
C VAL A 374 -21.68 -18.73 -36.08
N LYS A 375 -20.87 -17.89 -36.76
CA LYS A 375 -21.22 -16.54 -37.24
C LYS A 375 -21.62 -15.51 -36.16
N ARG A 376 -21.65 -15.87 -34.86
CA ARG A 376 -22.10 -14.99 -33.77
C ARG A 376 -21.00 -14.61 -32.80
N GLY A 377 -20.07 -15.51 -32.49
CA GLY A 377 -18.95 -15.23 -31.59
C GLY A 377 -18.65 -16.39 -30.64
N TYR A 378 -18.39 -16.09 -29.37
CA TYR A 378 -17.94 -17.09 -28.38
C TYR A 378 -18.73 -16.96 -27.07
N ARG A 379 -18.83 -18.05 -26.31
CA ARG A 379 -19.41 -18.05 -24.98
C ARG A 379 -18.70 -19.02 -24.05
N LEU A 380 -18.73 -18.75 -22.74
CA LEU A 380 -18.45 -19.79 -21.74
C LEU A 380 -19.57 -20.83 -21.78
N ALA A 381 -19.21 -22.11 -21.73
CA ALA A 381 -20.13 -23.24 -21.68
C ALA A 381 -20.73 -23.40 -20.28
N LEU A 382 -21.40 -22.37 -19.77
CA LEU A 382 -21.98 -22.38 -18.41
C LEU A 382 -22.99 -23.53 -18.29
N ASP A 383 -22.83 -24.33 -17.24
CA ASP A 383 -23.78 -25.40 -16.93
C ASP A 383 -25.10 -24.79 -16.42
N PRO A 384 -26.26 -25.41 -16.71
CA PRO A 384 -27.52 -24.97 -16.12
C PRO A 384 -27.40 -24.99 -14.59
N HIS A 385 -27.85 -23.94 -13.91
CA HIS A 385 -27.99 -23.99 -12.45
C HIS A 385 -28.88 -25.18 -12.11
N ALA A 386 -28.35 -26.14 -11.35
CA ALA A 386 -29.18 -27.15 -10.73
C ALA A 386 -30.10 -26.41 -9.74
N ASP A 387 -31.39 -26.36 -10.05
CA ASP A 387 -32.42 -25.81 -9.18
C ASP A 387 -32.60 -26.79 -8.01
N THR A 388 -31.69 -26.75 -7.03
CA THR A 388 -31.78 -27.55 -5.81
C THR A 388 -32.84 -26.93 -4.91
N GLY A 389 -34.11 -27.14 -5.22
CA GLY A 389 -35.20 -26.67 -4.38
C GLY A 389 -36.56 -26.53 -5.05
N LYS A 390 -37.06 -27.60 -5.68
CA LYS A 390 -38.50 -27.86 -5.86
C LYS A 390 -38.65 -29.32 -6.31
N TYR A 391 -39.61 -30.04 -5.74
CA TYR A 391 -39.85 -31.49 -5.88
C TYR A 391 -39.03 -32.41 -4.96
N GLY A 392 -39.22 -32.20 -3.65
CA GLY A 392 -39.25 -33.31 -2.68
C GLY A 392 -40.59 -33.21 -1.97
N GLY A 393 -41.60 -33.91 -2.51
CA GLY A 393 -42.91 -34.11 -1.88
C GLY A 393 -42.93 -35.37 -1.04
#